data_AF-A0A527CW11-F1
#
_entry.id   AF-A0A527CW11-F1
#
_cell.length_a   1.000
_cell.length_b   1.000
_cell.length_c   1.000
_cell.angle_alpha   90.00
_cell.angle_beta   90.00
_cell.angle_gamma   90.00
#
_symmetry.space_group_name_H-M   'P 1'
#
loop_
_entity.id
_entity.type
_entity.pdbx_description
1 polymer ?
#
loop_
_entity_poly.entity_id
_entity_poly.type
_entity_poly.pdbx_seq_one_letter_code
_entity_poly.pdbx_strand_id
1 'polypeptide(L)'
;PDGYWRLETRLDQVDKQFVDMLVTYEDKRFWDHKGVDVLALARAAGQFATSGHIVSGGSTLSMQLARLIEPRESRSLGSKIKQMLRAIQIERRLSKREILERYLTLAPYGGNLEGVRAASLAYFGKEPKRLTVSE
;
A
#
# COMPACT_ATOMS: atom_id res chain seq x y z
N PRO A 1 -5.41 -24.05 -1.64
CA PRO A 1 -5.39 -22.60 -1.95
C PRO A 1 -6.25 -21.86 -0.92
N ASP A 2 -5.81 -20.71 -0.44
CA ASP A 2 -6.46 -19.89 0.60
C ASP A 2 -7.67 -19.07 0.07
N GLY A 3 -8.15 -19.36 -1.14
CA GLY A 3 -9.36 -18.80 -1.73
C GLY A 3 -9.16 -17.50 -2.50
N TYR A 4 -7.99 -16.87 -2.40
CA TYR A 4 -7.67 -15.60 -3.04
C TYR A 4 -7.14 -15.75 -4.47
N TRP A 5 -7.62 -14.88 -5.35
CA TRP A 5 -7.13 -14.71 -6.70
C TRP A 5 -6.02 -13.66 -6.68
N ARG A 6 -4.78 -14.15 -6.80
CA ARG A 6 -3.57 -13.32 -6.85
C ARG A 6 -2.86 -13.56 -8.17
N LEU A 7 -2.65 -12.49 -8.92
CA LEU A 7 -1.81 -12.50 -10.11
C LEU A 7 -0.59 -11.63 -9.84
N GLU A 8 0.58 -12.21 -10.04
CA GLU A 8 1.83 -11.46 -9.95
C GLU A 8 1.76 -10.24 -10.86
N THR A 9 2.10 -9.08 -10.27
CA THR A 9 2.05 -7.79 -10.94
C THR A 9 3.42 -7.14 -10.88
N ARG A 10 4.00 -6.89 -12.05
CA ARG A 10 5.21 -6.09 -12.19
C ARG A 10 4.89 -4.65 -12.54
N LEU A 11 5.77 -3.72 -12.14
CA LEU A 11 5.55 -2.29 -12.37
C LEU A 11 5.46 -1.92 -13.85
N ASP A 12 6.16 -2.65 -14.74
CA ASP A 12 6.14 -2.43 -16.20
C ASP A 12 4.82 -2.84 -16.87
N GLN A 13 3.97 -3.57 -16.15
CA GLN A 13 2.66 -4.06 -16.57
C GLN A 13 1.50 -3.24 -16.03
N VAL A 14 1.78 -2.20 -15.25
CA VAL A 14 0.77 -1.28 -14.71
C VAL A 14 0.91 0.08 -15.41
N ASP A 15 -0.21 0.75 -15.62
CA ASP A 15 -0.18 2.10 -16.16
C ASP A 15 0.62 3.03 -15.22
N LYS A 16 1.46 3.89 -15.81
CA LYS A 16 2.34 4.76 -15.02
C LYS A 16 1.53 5.80 -14.23
N GLN A 17 0.45 6.34 -14.81
CA GLN A 17 -0.38 7.33 -14.12
C GLN A 17 -1.08 6.70 -12.92
N PHE A 18 -1.55 5.45 -13.06
CA PHE A 18 -2.08 4.70 -11.92
C PHE A 18 -1.06 4.62 -10.77
N VAL A 19 0.18 4.22 -11.08
CA VAL A 19 1.25 4.11 -10.07
C VAL A 19 1.58 5.46 -9.44
N ASP A 20 1.68 6.52 -10.25
CA ASP A 20 1.97 7.87 -9.77
C ASP A 20 0.85 8.39 -8.86
N MET A 21 -0.42 8.13 -9.22
CA MET A 21 -1.59 8.49 -8.41
C MET A 21 -1.60 7.71 -7.09
N LEU A 22 -1.40 6.39 -7.13
CA LEU A 22 -1.32 5.55 -5.93
C LEU A 22 -0.27 6.08 -4.96
N VAL A 23 0.95 6.31 -5.45
CA VAL A 23 2.03 6.86 -4.61
C VAL A 23 1.66 8.25 -4.10
N THR A 24 1.10 9.13 -4.93
CA THR A 24 0.77 10.50 -4.52
C THR A 24 -0.27 10.55 -3.41
N TYR A 25 -1.31 9.70 -3.50
CA TYR A 25 -2.42 9.70 -2.55
C TYR A 25 -2.13 8.90 -1.28
N GLU A 26 -1.49 7.73 -1.39
CA GLU A 26 -1.23 6.85 -0.25
C GLU A 26 0.07 7.22 0.49
N ASP A 27 1.10 7.64 -0.25
CA ASP A 27 2.45 7.79 0.30
C ASP A 27 3.30 8.75 -0.53
N LYS A 28 2.96 10.05 -0.48
CA LYS A 28 3.55 11.09 -1.35
C LYS A 28 5.09 11.12 -1.34
N ARG A 29 5.73 10.70 -0.25
CA ARG A 29 7.18 10.66 -0.08
C ARG A 29 7.75 9.25 -0.11
N PHE A 30 7.04 8.33 -0.76
CA PHE A 30 7.40 6.92 -0.85
C PHE A 30 8.86 6.73 -1.24
N TRP A 31 9.35 7.49 -2.23
CA TRP A 31 10.71 7.34 -2.73
C TRP A 31 11.81 7.86 -1.79
N ASP A 32 11.46 8.71 -0.81
CA ASP A 32 12.43 9.42 0.05
C ASP A 32 12.62 8.75 1.42
N HIS A 33 11.58 8.14 1.97
CA HIS A 33 11.64 7.58 3.32
C HIS A 33 12.16 6.12 3.33
N LYS A 34 12.49 5.57 4.51
CA LYS A 34 12.94 4.16 4.66
C LYS A 34 11.97 3.35 5.52
N GLY A 35 10.78 3.10 4.98
CA GLY A 35 9.69 2.38 5.66
C GLY A 35 8.68 3.24 6.38
N VAL A 36 9.08 4.33 7.02
CA VAL A 36 8.17 5.20 7.77
C VAL A 36 8.42 6.66 7.39
N ASP A 37 7.35 7.38 7.06
CA ASP A 37 7.39 8.82 6.89
C ASP A 37 7.11 9.54 8.23
N VAL A 38 8.17 10.02 8.87
CA VAL A 38 8.11 10.76 10.13
C VAL A 38 7.37 12.10 10.00
N LEU A 39 7.52 12.84 8.88
CA LEU A 39 6.80 14.10 8.72
C LEU A 39 5.31 13.85 8.47
N ALA A 40 4.96 12.80 7.73
CA ALA A 40 3.56 12.42 7.54
C ALA A 40 2.92 12.00 8.86
N LEU A 41 3.62 11.22 9.68
CA LEU A 41 3.17 10.85 11.02
C LEU A 41 3.00 12.07 11.93
N ALA A 42 3.98 12.97 11.97
CA ALA A 42 3.91 14.19 12.79
C ALA A 42 2.73 15.08 12.37
N ARG A 43 2.53 15.27 11.06
CA ARG A 43 1.39 16.00 10.50
C ARG A 43 0.06 15.34 10.88
N ALA A 44 -0.06 14.03 10.71
CA ALA A 44 -1.28 13.29 11.06
C ALA A 44 -1.58 13.36 12.56
N ALA A 45 -0.56 13.26 13.42
CA ALA A 45 -0.69 13.40 14.86
C ALA A 45 -1.12 14.82 15.26
N GLY A 46 -0.53 15.86 14.66
CA GLY A 46 -0.93 17.25 14.88
C GLY A 46 -2.38 17.51 14.49
N GLN A 47 -2.80 17.02 13.32
CA GLN A 47 -4.19 17.15 12.87
C GLN A 47 -5.17 16.41 13.78
N PHE A 48 -4.82 15.22 14.26
CA PHE A 48 -5.62 14.49 15.24
C PHE A 48 -5.77 15.27 16.55
N ALA A 49 -4.67 15.82 17.07
CA ALA A 49 -4.68 16.61 18.31
C ALA A 49 -5.57 17.86 18.19
N THR A 50 -5.60 18.52 17.02
CA THR A 50 -6.39 19.74 16.81
C THR A 50 -7.86 19.47 16.48
N SER A 51 -8.17 18.36 15.80
CA SER A 51 -9.52 18.07 15.30
C SER A 51 -10.30 17.05 16.14
N GLY A 52 -9.62 16.33 17.05
CA GLY A 52 -10.21 15.28 17.87
C GLY A 52 -10.57 14.00 17.12
N HIS A 53 -10.28 13.91 15.82
CA HIS A 53 -10.53 12.73 14.98
C HIS A 53 -9.44 12.54 13.94
N ILE A 54 -9.39 11.37 13.30
CA ILE A 54 -8.36 11.07 12.29
C ILE A 54 -8.72 11.80 10.99
N VAL A 55 -7.93 12.81 10.63
CA VAL A 55 -8.11 13.60 9.40
C VAL A 55 -7.28 13.06 8.23
N SER A 56 -6.09 12.51 8.52
CA SER A 56 -5.20 11.99 7.48
C SER A 56 -4.54 10.68 7.87
N GLY A 57 -4.22 9.88 6.85
CA GLY A 57 -3.42 8.67 7.00
C GLY A 57 -1.95 9.01 7.27
N GLY A 58 -1.36 8.31 8.25
CA GLY A 58 0.08 8.33 8.53
C GLY A 58 0.81 7.04 8.12
N SER A 59 0.16 6.15 7.36
CA SER A 59 0.74 4.85 6.98
C SER A 59 1.38 4.91 5.61
N THR A 60 2.63 4.53 5.51
CA THR A 60 3.34 4.38 4.22
C THR A 60 2.90 3.10 3.50
N LEU A 61 3.16 3.02 2.19
CA LEU A 61 2.95 1.80 1.40
C LEU A 61 3.74 0.61 1.98
N SER A 62 4.93 0.86 2.53
CA SER A 62 5.76 -0.16 3.20
C SER A 62 5.12 -0.68 4.50
N MET A 63 4.48 0.20 5.28
CA MET A 63 3.71 -0.21 6.47
C MET A 63 2.45 -0.98 6.09
N GLN A 64 1.79 -0.57 5.00
CA GLN A 64 0.64 -1.30 4.48
C GLN A 64 1.06 -2.68 3.98
N LEU A 65 2.16 -2.81 3.23
CA LEU A 65 2.71 -4.10 2.80
C LEU A 65 3.06 -4.99 3.99
N ALA A 66 3.70 -4.43 5.04
CA ALA A 66 3.98 -5.18 6.26
C ALA A 66 2.71 -5.77 6.91
N ARG A 67 1.61 -5.02 6.87
CA ARG A 67 0.30 -5.48 7.37
C ARG A 67 -0.32 -6.57 6.48
N LEU A 68 -0.10 -6.51 5.17
CA LEU A 68 -0.61 -7.52 4.22
C LEU A 68 0.15 -8.85 4.36
N ILE A 69 1.47 -8.80 4.53
CA ILE A 69 2.31 -10.00 4.68
C ILE A 69 2.15 -10.64 6.07
N GLU A 70 1.98 -9.82 7.12
CA GLU A 70 1.79 -10.30 8.50
C GLU A 70 0.47 -9.73 9.07
N PRO A 71 -0.70 -10.24 8.63
CA PRO A 71 -2.00 -9.81 9.13
C PRO A 71 -2.09 -9.99 10.64
N ARG A 72 -2.73 -9.04 11.32
CA ARG A 72 -2.95 -9.11 12.77
C ARG A 72 -4.39 -8.78 13.12
N GLU A 73 -4.92 -9.51 14.09
CA GLU A 73 -6.31 -9.37 14.55
C GLU A 73 -6.55 -8.06 15.30
N SER A 74 -5.54 -7.54 16.02
CA SER A 74 -5.69 -6.31 16.80
C SER A 74 -5.20 -5.06 16.07
N ARG A 75 -6.06 -4.04 16.01
CA ARG A 75 -5.74 -2.69 15.49
C ARG A 75 -5.19 -1.75 16.57
N SER A 76 -4.46 -2.29 17.53
CA SER A 76 -3.90 -1.52 18.66
C SER A 76 -2.71 -0.66 18.24
N LEU A 77 -2.37 0.34 19.07
CA LEU A 77 -1.16 1.15 18.88
C LEU A 77 0.12 0.29 18.84
N GLY A 78 0.18 -0.77 19.66
CA GLY A 78 1.28 -1.74 19.64
C GLY A 78 1.40 -2.48 18.30
N SER A 79 0.28 -2.87 17.70
CA SER A 79 0.27 -3.44 16.35
C SER A 79 0.78 -2.46 15.30
N LYS A 80 0.51 -1.15 15.48
CA LYS A 80 1.01 -0.10 14.60
C LYS A 80 2.53 0.09 14.69
N ILE A 81 3.08 0.11 15.90
CA ILE A 81 4.53 0.18 16.12
C ILE A 81 5.22 -1.03 15.49
N LYS A 82 4.67 -2.23 15.67
CA LYS A 82 5.22 -3.43 15.03
C LYS A 82 5.15 -3.34 13.50
N GLN A 83 4.09 -2.79 12.90
CA GLN A 83 4.05 -2.53 11.45
C GLN A 83 5.16 -1.58 11.00
N MET A 84 5.43 -0.51 11.75
CA MET A 84 6.54 0.41 11.47
C MET A 84 7.89 -0.32 11.50
N LEU A 85 8.14 -1.14 12.52
CA LEU A 85 9.38 -1.91 12.63
C LEU A 85 9.54 -2.91 11.48
N ARG A 86 8.45 -3.58 11.07
CA ARG A 86 8.47 -4.49 9.92
C ARG A 86 8.67 -3.75 8.60
N ALA A 87 8.04 -2.59 8.40
CA ALA A 87 8.26 -1.76 7.22
C ALA A 87 9.74 -1.40 7.06
N ILE A 88 10.41 -1.00 8.15
CA ILE A 88 11.85 -0.72 8.14
C ILE A 88 12.66 -1.97 7.79
N GLN A 89 12.27 -3.15 8.28
CA GLN A 89 12.96 -4.41 7.94
C GLN A 89 12.79 -4.77 6.45
N ILE A 90 11.59 -4.57 5.90
CA ILE A 90 11.29 -4.77 4.48
C ILE A 90 12.17 -3.85 3.62
N GLU A 91 12.24 -2.58 3.97
CA GLU A 91 13.01 -1.55 3.23
C GLU A 91 14.53 -1.73 3.31
N ARG A 92 15.01 -2.54 4.25
CA ARG A 92 16.42 -2.95 4.30
C ARG A 92 16.74 -4.11 3.38
N ARG A 93 15.73 -4.87 2.94
CA ARG A 93 15.88 -6.11 2.16
C ARG A 93 15.42 -5.97 0.72
N LEU A 94 14.45 -5.09 0.48
CA LEU A 94 13.83 -4.87 -0.81
C LEU A 94 14.03 -3.44 -1.26
N SER A 95 14.20 -3.27 -2.56
CA SER A 95 14.15 -1.97 -3.22
C SER A 95 12.72 -1.41 -3.20
N LYS A 96 12.59 -0.09 -3.37
CA LYS A 96 11.29 0.59 -3.50
C LYS A 96 10.41 0.01 -4.61
N ARG A 97 11.03 -0.40 -5.72
CA ARG A 97 10.33 -1.04 -6.83
C ARG A 97 9.75 -2.38 -6.42
N GLU A 98 10.54 -3.25 -5.80
CA GLU A 98 10.08 -4.56 -5.34
C GLU A 98 8.99 -4.45 -4.26
N ILE A 99 9.09 -3.45 -3.37
CA ILE A 99 8.06 -3.17 -2.38
C ILE A 99 6.73 -2.83 -3.07
N LEU A 100 6.78 -1.95 -4.05
CA LEU A 100 5.59 -1.49 -4.77
C LEU A 100 4.97 -2.62 -5.60
N GLU A 101 5.77 -3.45 -6.26
CA GLU A 101 5.30 -4.64 -7.00
C GLU A 101 4.63 -5.66 -6.08
N ARG A 102 5.23 -5.94 -4.92
CA ARG A 102 4.62 -6.82 -3.91
C ARG A 102 3.34 -6.23 -3.36
N TYR A 103 3.30 -4.92 -3.12
CA TYR A 103 2.08 -4.23 -2.70
C TYR A 103 0.98 -4.35 -3.76
N LEU A 104 1.28 -4.05 -5.02
CA LEU A 104 0.35 -4.16 -6.15
C LEU A 104 -0.14 -5.58 -6.39
N THR A 105 0.57 -6.60 -5.91
CA THR A 105 0.17 -8.01 -6.00
C THR A 105 -0.70 -8.46 -4.82
N LEU A 106 -0.54 -7.84 -3.65
CA LEU A 106 -1.19 -8.27 -2.40
C LEU A 106 -2.30 -7.32 -1.92
N ALA A 107 -2.42 -6.13 -2.50
CA ALA A 107 -3.42 -5.16 -2.09
C ALA A 107 -4.84 -5.73 -2.33
N PRO A 108 -5.73 -5.72 -1.33
CA PRO A 108 -7.07 -6.25 -1.48
C PRO A 108 -7.94 -5.29 -2.30
N TYR A 109 -8.67 -5.81 -3.29
CA TYR A 109 -9.61 -5.05 -4.12
C TYR A 109 -11.08 -5.40 -3.86
N GLY A 110 -11.35 -6.30 -2.91
CA GLY A 110 -12.70 -6.71 -2.52
C GLY A 110 -12.97 -8.19 -2.82
N GLY A 111 -13.87 -8.79 -2.03
CA GLY A 111 -14.15 -10.22 -2.12
C GLY A 111 -12.88 -11.05 -1.93
N ASN A 112 -12.59 -11.91 -2.89
CA ASN A 112 -11.40 -12.75 -2.94
C ASN A 112 -10.32 -12.24 -3.91
N LEU A 113 -10.41 -10.99 -4.38
CA LEU A 113 -9.46 -10.40 -5.32
C LEU A 113 -8.33 -9.70 -4.57
N GLU A 114 -7.10 -10.17 -4.82
CA GLU A 114 -5.88 -9.54 -4.34
C GLU A 114 -4.96 -9.20 -5.51
N GLY A 115 -4.51 -7.96 -5.49
CA GLY A 115 -3.63 -7.37 -6.48
C GLY A 115 -4.37 -6.71 -7.64
N VAL A 116 -3.75 -5.63 -8.14
CA VAL A 116 -4.34 -4.77 -9.17
C VAL A 116 -4.62 -5.56 -10.44
N ARG A 117 -3.76 -6.50 -10.82
CA ARG A 117 -3.96 -7.29 -12.04
C ARG A 117 -5.16 -8.23 -11.96
N ALA A 118 -5.34 -8.91 -10.83
CA ALA A 118 -6.53 -9.74 -10.63
C ALA A 118 -7.80 -8.87 -10.64
N ALA A 119 -7.75 -7.70 -9.99
CA ALA A 119 -8.86 -6.76 -9.94
C ALA A 119 -9.22 -6.17 -11.32
N SER A 120 -8.24 -5.70 -12.09
CA SER A 120 -8.47 -5.11 -13.42
C SER A 120 -9.10 -6.10 -14.38
N LEU A 121 -8.66 -7.36 -14.35
CA LEU A 121 -9.25 -8.41 -15.17
C LEU A 121 -10.66 -8.76 -14.71
N ALA A 122 -10.89 -8.85 -13.40
CA ALA A 122 -12.20 -9.21 -12.85
C ALA A 122 -13.26 -8.10 -13.05
N TYR A 123 -12.89 -6.83 -12.84
CA TYR A 123 -13.82 -5.71 -12.93
C TYR A 123 -13.97 -5.12 -14.33
N PHE A 124 -12.88 -5.06 -15.10
CA PHE A 124 -12.85 -4.34 -16.37
C PHE A 124 -12.49 -5.21 -17.58
N GLY A 125 -12.09 -6.48 -17.36
CA GLY A 125 -11.65 -7.36 -18.44
C GLY A 125 -10.38 -6.89 -19.14
N LYS A 126 -9.55 -6.09 -18.46
CA LYS A 126 -8.35 -5.44 -19.03
C LYS A 126 -7.12 -5.69 -18.18
N GLU A 127 -5.96 -5.73 -18.83
CA GLU A 127 -4.67 -5.65 -18.12
C GLU A 127 -4.51 -4.25 -17.49
N PRO A 128 -3.88 -4.12 -16.31
CA PRO A 128 -3.73 -2.85 -15.59
C PRO A 128 -3.11 -1.72 -16.43
N LYS A 129 -2.24 -2.07 -17.38
CA LYS A 129 -1.62 -1.13 -18.33
C LYS A 129 -2.63 -0.41 -19.24
N ARG A 130 -3.86 -0.91 -19.34
CA ARG A 130 -4.92 -0.37 -20.22
C ARG A 130 -6.05 0.29 -19.44
N LEU A 131 -5.88 0.49 -18.13
CA LEU A 131 -6.83 1.24 -17.33
C LEU A 131 -6.81 2.71 -17.74
N THR A 132 -7.98 3.33 -17.66
CA THR A 132 -8.15 4.77 -17.75
C THR A 132 -8.16 5.39 -16.36
N VAL A 133 -8.01 6.71 -16.27
CA VAL A 133 -8.00 7.43 -14.97
C VAL A 133 -9.30 7.24 -14.17
N SER A 134 -10.43 6.96 -14.84
CA SER A 134 -11.73 6.73 -14.22
C SER A 134 -11.96 5.28 -13.75
N GLU A 135 -11.08 4.36 -14.12
CA GLU A 135 -11.12 2.92 -13.77
C GLU A 135 -10.13 2.60 -12.65
#